data_AF-A0A1U8EAT2-F1
#
_entry.id   AF-A0A1U8EAT2-F1
#
_cell.length_a   1.000
_cell.length_b   1.000
_cell.length_c   1.000
_cell.angle_alpha   90.00
_cell.angle_beta   90.00
_cell.angle_gamma   90.00
#
_symmetry.space_group_name_H-M   'P 1'
#
loop_
_entity.id
_entity.type
_entity.pdbx_description
1 polymer ?
#
loop_
_entity_poly.entity_id
_entity_poly.type
_entity_poly.pdbx_seq_one_letter_code
_entity_poly.pdbx_strand_id
1 'polypeptide(L)'
;MDVTLATILLGVLLAVLIVIPRLRSKSDQPEKVASKPQNKGVQTYSKAEVALHNKRTDCWIIIKDKVFDVTSYVEEHPGGDAILDHAGDDSTEGFYGPQHATRVFEMIDDFCIGNLEK
;
A
#
# COMPACT_ATOMS: atom_id res chain seq x y z
N MET A 1 18.50 51.93 14.32
CA MET A 1 19.76 51.27 14.71
C MET A 1 19.43 50.42 15.95
N ASP A 2 19.05 49.15 15.88
CA ASP A 2 19.02 48.10 14.82
C ASP A 2 20.05 46.97 14.95
N VAL A 3 20.53 46.64 16.15
CA VAL A 3 21.22 45.34 16.33
C VAL A 3 20.86 44.66 17.65
N THR A 4 20.75 45.41 18.75
CA THR A 4 20.50 44.86 20.09
C THR A 4 19.07 44.35 20.31
N LEU A 5 18.05 45.00 19.73
CA LEU A 5 16.67 44.52 19.83
C LEU A 5 16.41 43.29 18.93
N ALA A 6 17.09 43.23 17.78
CA ALA A 6 16.98 42.11 16.84
C ALA A 6 17.68 40.84 17.35
N THR A 7 18.81 40.96 18.07
CA THR A 7 19.51 39.81 18.67
C THR A 7 18.76 39.20 19.85
N ILE A 8 18.06 40.01 20.65
CA ILE A 8 17.23 39.50 21.76
C ILE A 8 15.99 38.78 21.22
N LEU A 9 15.32 39.33 20.20
CA LEU A 9 14.17 38.66 19.56
C LEU A 9 14.56 37.36 18.86
N LEU A 10 15.70 37.31 18.17
CA LEU A 10 16.19 36.08 17.51
C LEU A 10 16.67 35.02 18.54
N GLY A 11 17.28 35.44 19.64
CA GLY A 11 17.72 34.55 20.73
C GLY A 11 16.54 33.91 21.48
N VAL A 12 15.45 34.66 21.70
CA VAL A 12 14.21 34.11 22.29
C VAL A 12 13.50 33.18 21.31
N LEU A 13 13.50 33.49 20.00
CA LEU A 13 12.93 32.61 18.96
C LEU A 13 13.70 31.29 18.82
N LEU A 14 15.04 31.32 18.95
CA LEU A 14 15.89 30.11 18.93
C LEU A 14 15.78 29.30 20.23
N ALA A 15 15.58 29.93 21.39
CA ALA A 15 15.36 29.22 22.65
C ALA A 15 14.01 28.49 22.71
N VAL A 16 12.98 28.99 22.03
CA VAL A 16 11.66 28.33 21.92
C VAL A 16 11.73 27.04 21.09
N LEU A 17 12.74 26.87 20.21
CA LEU A 17 12.95 25.62 19.46
C LEU A 17 13.66 24.51 20.27
N ILE A 18 14.32 24.84 21.38
CA ILE A 18 15.07 23.88 22.22
C ILE A 18 14.20 23.37 23.40
N VAL A 19 13.18 24.15 23.82
CA VAL A 19 12.31 23.85 24.97
C VAL A 19 10.91 23.41 24.52
N ILE A 20 10.73 22.88 23.31
CA ILE A 20 9.55 22.04 23.03
C ILE A 20 9.86 20.67 23.61
N PRO A 21 9.24 20.26 24.74
CA PRO A 21 9.35 18.88 25.16
C PRO A 21 8.77 18.07 24.00
N ARG A 22 9.59 17.18 23.43
CA ARG A 22 9.07 16.10 22.58
C ARG A 22 7.87 15.54 23.33
N LEU A 23 6.66 15.83 22.84
CA LEU A 23 5.48 15.03 23.10
C LEU A 23 5.78 13.69 22.46
N ARG A 24 6.58 12.90 23.17
CA ARG A 24 6.74 11.48 22.95
C ARG A 24 5.45 10.88 23.46
N SER A 25 4.38 11.05 22.68
CA SER A 25 3.24 10.16 22.78
C SER A 25 3.78 8.81 22.38
N LYS A 26 4.02 8.00 23.39
CA LYS A 26 4.18 6.56 23.27
C LYS A 26 2.81 6.05 22.84
N SER A 27 2.51 6.19 21.56
CA SER A 27 1.34 5.64 20.89
C SER A 27 1.88 4.93 19.66
N ASP A 28 1.95 3.63 19.84
CA ASP A 28 1.71 2.61 18.84
C ASP A 28 2.65 2.54 17.62
N GLN A 29 3.17 1.34 17.45
CA GLN A 29 3.59 0.79 16.17
C GLN A 29 2.66 1.29 15.05
N PRO A 30 3.13 1.49 13.81
CA PRO A 30 2.23 1.35 12.67
C PRO A 30 1.79 -0.12 12.67
N GLU A 31 0.73 -0.39 13.43
CA GLU A 31 -0.12 -1.54 13.24
C GLU A 31 -0.49 -1.48 11.77
N LYS A 32 0.12 -2.40 11.00
CA LYS A 32 -0.36 -2.88 9.72
C LYS A 32 -1.88 -2.89 9.86
N VAL A 33 -2.55 -1.91 9.25
CA VAL A 33 -4.01 -1.87 9.18
C VAL A 33 -4.38 -3.02 8.26
N ALA A 34 -4.35 -4.22 8.82
CA ALA A 34 -5.04 -5.38 8.33
C ALA A 34 -6.51 -4.97 8.40
N SER A 35 -7.00 -4.47 7.28
CA SER A 35 -8.41 -4.21 7.04
C SER A 35 -9.17 -5.51 7.25
N LYS A 36 -9.70 -5.68 8.47
CA LYS A 36 -10.73 -6.67 8.80
C LYS A 36 -11.95 -6.45 7.91
N PRO A 37 -12.72 -7.52 7.60
CA PRO A 37 -13.59 -7.58 6.45
C PRO A 37 -14.76 -6.61 6.62
N GLN A 38 -14.80 -5.58 5.77
CA GLN A 38 -16.01 -4.78 5.61
C GLN A 38 -17.05 -5.64 4.88
N ASN A 39 -18.20 -5.84 5.52
CA ASN A 39 -19.41 -6.37 4.91
C ASN A 39 -19.80 -5.47 3.73
N LYS A 40 -19.27 -5.78 2.54
CA LYS A 40 -19.54 -5.09 1.29
C LYS A 40 -20.24 -6.06 0.36
N GLY A 41 -21.35 -5.62 -0.25
CA GLY A 41 -21.81 -6.23 -1.48
C GLY A 41 -20.63 -6.35 -2.44
N VAL A 42 -20.59 -7.42 -3.24
CA VAL A 42 -19.43 -7.74 -4.07
C VAL A 42 -19.13 -6.55 -4.98
N GLN A 43 -18.03 -5.84 -4.70
CA GLN A 43 -17.59 -4.70 -5.49
C GLN A 43 -17.17 -5.22 -6.87
N THR A 44 -17.51 -4.48 -7.92
CA THR A 44 -17.11 -4.81 -9.29
C THR A 44 -16.26 -3.66 -9.82
N TYR A 45 -15.26 -3.99 -10.63
CA TYR A 45 -14.28 -3.04 -11.20
C TYR A 45 -14.14 -3.26 -12.70
N SER A 46 -14.03 -2.17 -13.45
CA SER A 46 -13.76 -2.26 -14.89
C SER A 46 -12.29 -2.59 -15.17
N LYS A 47 -11.99 -3.18 -16.33
CA LYS A 47 -10.59 -3.39 -16.74
C LYS A 47 -9.80 -2.08 -16.83
N ALA A 48 -10.46 -0.99 -17.24
CA ALA A 48 -9.84 0.33 -17.33
C ALA A 48 -9.46 0.89 -15.95
N GLU A 49 -10.26 0.61 -14.92
CA GLU A 49 -9.97 0.99 -13.54
C GLU A 49 -8.78 0.20 -13.01
N VAL A 50 -8.78 -1.13 -13.17
CA VAL A 50 -7.65 -1.98 -12.75
C VAL A 50 -6.34 -1.52 -13.39
N ALA A 51 -6.36 -1.13 -14.68
CA ALA A 51 -5.18 -0.66 -15.40
C ALA A 51 -4.52 0.61 -14.82
N LEU A 52 -5.20 1.36 -13.96
CA LEU A 52 -4.63 2.51 -13.25
C LEU A 52 -3.67 2.07 -12.13
N HIS A 53 -3.88 0.88 -11.56
CA HIS A 53 -3.14 0.33 -10.44
C HIS A 53 -1.98 -0.56 -10.93
N ASN A 54 -1.01 0.09 -11.59
CA ASN A 54 0.10 -0.56 -12.31
C ASN A 54 1.50 -0.19 -11.78
N LYS A 55 1.59 0.20 -10.51
CA LYS A 55 2.83 0.63 -9.87
C LYS A 55 3.23 -0.35 -8.77
N ARG A 56 4.53 -0.41 -8.47
CA ARG A 56 5.04 -1.17 -7.31
C ARG A 56 4.34 -0.81 -6.00
N THR A 57 4.00 0.46 -5.82
CA THR A 57 3.32 0.99 -4.62
C THR A 57 1.79 1.05 -4.75
N ASP A 58 1.24 0.54 -5.85
CA ASP A 58 -0.18 0.52 -6.19
C ASP A 58 -0.41 -0.50 -7.31
N CYS A 59 -0.50 -1.78 -6.93
CA CYS A 59 -0.45 -2.92 -7.85
C CYS A 59 -1.70 -3.79 -7.69
N TRP A 60 -2.59 -3.73 -8.68
CA TRP A 60 -3.71 -4.65 -8.78
C TRP A 60 -3.49 -5.64 -9.92
N ILE A 61 -4.05 -6.83 -9.79
CA ILE A 61 -4.02 -7.86 -10.82
C ILE A 61 -5.38 -8.52 -10.96
N ILE A 62 -5.65 -9.07 -12.14
CA ILE A 62 -6.82 -9.90 -12.41
C ILE A 62 -6.40 -11.37 -12.45
N ILE A 63 -7.15 -12.23 -11.74
CA ILE A 63 -7.02 -13.68 -11.83
C ILE A 63 -8.44 -14.25 -11.94
N LYS A 64 -8.77 -14.89 -13.07
CA LYS A 64 -10.09 -15.51 -13.33
C LYS A 64 -11.28 -14.62 -12.94
N ASP A 65 -11.39 -13.45 -13.58
CA ASP A 65 -12.47 -12.48 -13.39
C ASP A 65 -12.60 -11.92 -11.95
N LYS A 66 -11.57 -12.08 -11.11
CA LYS A 66 -11.47 -11.46 -9.78
C LYS A 66 -10.34 -10.46 -9.77
N VAL A 67 -10.51 -9.41 -8.98
CA VAL A 67 -9.54 -8.32 -8.83
C VAL A 67 -8.89 -8.41 -7.46
N PHE A 68 -7.56 -8.34 -7.44
CA PHE A 68 -6.75 -8.47 -6.24
C PHE A 68 -5.85 -7.26 -6.07
N ASP A 69 -5.84 -6.68 -4.88
CA ASP A 69 -4.86 -5.67 -4.50
C ASP A 69 -3.67 -6.37 -3.83
N VAL A 70 -2.60 -6.55 -4.60
CA VAL A 70 -1.38 -7.22 -4.14
C VAL A 70 -0.30 -6.23 -3.70
N THR A 71 -0.62 -4.94 -3.59
CA THR A 71 0.34 -3.86 -3.28
C THR A 71 1.18 -4.17 -2.04
N SER A 72 0.53 -4.66 -0.98
CA SER A 72 1.22 -4.97 0.28
C SER A 72 2.12 -6.21 0.23
N TYR A 73 2.00 -7.02 -0.82
CA TYR A 73 2.74 -8.27 -1.00
C TYR A 73 3.89 -8.17 -2.00
N VAL A 74 3.96 -7.11 -2.80
CA VAL A 74 4.95 -6.96 -3.87
C VAL A 74 6.38 -7.21 -3.39
N GLU A 75 6.76 -6.66 -2.24
CA GLU A 75 8.11 -6.81 -1.67
C GLU A 75 8.35 -8.17 -0.99
N GLU A 76 7.28 -8.90 -0.67
CA GLU A 76 7.33 -10.22 -0.03
C GLU A 76 7.25 -11.37 -1.05
N HIS A 77 7.00 -11.06 -2.33
CA HIS A 77 6.81 -12.04 -3.38
C HIS A 77 8.10 -12.84 -3.64
N PRO A 78 8.10 -14.19 -3.45
CA PRO A 78 9.30 -15.01 -3.65
C PRO A 78 9.83 -15.01 -5.08
N GLY A 79 8.97 -14.74 -6.07
CA GLY A 79 9.39 -14.56 -7.47
C GLY A 79 9.96 -13.18 -7.79
N GLY A 80 10.11 -12.31 -6.78
CA GLY A 80 10.59 -10.95 -6.93
C GLY A 80 9.70 -10.12 -7.86
N ASP A 81 10.34 -9.37 -8.76
CA ASP A 81 9.67 -8.43 -9.65
C ASP A 81 8.73 -9.08 -10.68
N ALA A 82 8.71 -10.40 -10.82
CA ALA A 82 7.78 -11.11 -11.69
C ALA A 82 6.30 -10.85 -11.35
N ILE A 83 5.98 -10.44 -10.11
CA ILE A 83 4.61 -10.00 -9.74
C ILE A 83 4.17 -8.75 -10.50
N LEU A 84 5.12 -7.94 -10.98
CA LEU A 84 4.85 -6.67 -11.66
C LEU A 84 4.67 -6.82 -13.18
N ASP A 85 4.97 -7.98 -13.75
CA ASP A 85 4.86 -8.24 -15.20
C ASP A 85 3.43 -7.99 -15.73
N HIS A 86 2.43 -8.14 -14.85
CA HIS A 86 1.02 -7.93 -15.13
C HIS A 86 0.35 -6.92 -14.19
N ALA A 87 1.12 -5.98 -13.62
CA ALA A 87 0.55 -4.93 -12.78
C ALA A 87 -0.49 -4.10 -13.58
N GLY A 88 -1.73 -4.06 -13.09
CA GLY A 88 -2.87 -3.43 -13.75
C GLY A 88 -3.52 -4.28 -14.86
N ASP A 89 -3.19 -5.57 -15.00
CA ASP A 89 -3.76 -6.43 -16.05
C ASP A 89 -4.06 -7.86 -15.55
N ASP A 90 -4.47 -8.72 -16.47
CA ASP A 90 -4.69 -10.15 -16.25
C ASP A 90 -3.37 -10.91 -16.07
N SER A 91 -3.24 -11.54 -14.90
CA SER A 91 -2.11 -12.37 -14.49
C SER A 91 -2.53 -13.84 -14.34
N THR A 92 -3.66 -14.26 -14.90
CA THR A 92 -4.21 -15.61 -14.73
C THR A 92 -3.21 -16.67 -15.19
N GLU A 93 -2.64 -16.54 -16.38
CA GLU A 93 -1.67 -17.51 -16.88
C GLU A 93 -0.38 -17.52 -16.05
N GLY A 94 0.12 -16.35 -15.67
CA GLY A 94 1.29 -16.21 -14.80
C GLY A 94 1.08 -16.83 -13.42
N PHE A 95 -0.10 -16.61 -12.83
CA PHE A 95 -0.46 -17.12 -11.51
C PHE A 95 -0.64 -18.65 -11.49
N TYR A 96 -1.22 -19.25 -12.54
CA TYR A 96 -1.41 -20.70 -12.64
C TYR A 96 -0.21 -21.47 -13.21
N GLY A 97 0.91 -20.79 -13.46
CA GLY A 97 2.14 -21.42 -13.91
C GLY A 97 2.78 -22.36 -12.87
N PRO A 98 3.77 -23.16 -13.28
CA PRO A 98 4.40 -24.20 -12.44
C PRO A 98 5.21 -23.64 -11.25
N GLN A 99 5.43 -22.33 -11.18
CA GLN A 99 6.19 -21.67 -10.11
C GLN A 99 5.44 -21.60 -8.77
N HIS A 100 4.10 -21.70 -8.77
CA HIS A 100 3.29 -21.58 -7.55
C HIS A 100 2.86 -22.95 -7.01
N ALA A 101 3.12 -23.18 -5.72
CA ALA A 101 2.63 -24.35 -5.00
C ALA A 101 1.14 -24.20 -4.66
N THR A 102 0.44 -25.32 -4.41
CA THR A 102 -1.01 -25.32 -4.15
C THR A 102 -1.44 -24.39 -3.02
N ARG A 103 -0.62 -24.25 -1.97
CA ARG A 103 -0.91 -23.36 -0.83
C ARG A 103 -1.02 -21.87 -1.21
N VAL A 104 -0.43 -21.45 -2.33
CA VAL A 104 -0.49 -20.04 -2.79
C VAL A 104 -1.92 -19.67 -3.21
N PHE A 105 -2.69 -20.65 -3.72
CA PHE A 105 -4.09 -20.44 -4.10
C PHE A 105 -5.01 -20.17 -2.91
N GLU A 106 -4.61 -20.55 -1.69
CA GLU A 106 -5.37 -20.24 -0.47
C GLU A 106 -5.01 -18.85 0.07
N MET A 107 -3.78 -18.39 -0.15
CA MET A 107 -3.31 -17.08 0.32
C MET A 107 -3.83 -15.91 -0.52
N ILE A 108 -4.10 -16.13 -1.81
CA ILE A 108 -4.49 -15.06 -2.72
C ILE A 108 -5.84 -14.43 -2.35
N ASP A 109 -6.71 -15.19 -1.70
CA ASP A 109 -8.05 -14.73 -1.29
C ASP A 109 -8.00 -13.57 -0.29
N ASP A 110 -6.94 -13.46 0.51
CA ASP A 110 -6.73 -12.34 1.45
C ASP A 110 -6.53 -10.99 0.72
N PHE A 111 -6.15 -11.02 -0.55
CA PHE A 111 -5.93 -9.85 -1.40
C PHE A 111 -7.13 -9.52 -2.30
N CYS A 112 -8.19 -10.34 -2.28
CA CYS A 112 -9.34 -10.18 -3.16
C CYS A 112 -10.17 -8.95 -2.74
N ILE A 113 -10.35 -8.01 -3.68
CA ILE A 113 -11.11 -6.77 -3.44
C ILE A 113 -12.46 -6.73 -4.18
N GLY A 114 -12.69 -7.67 -5.11
CA GLY A 114 -13.95 -7.78 -5.84
C GLY A 114 -13.86 -8.59 -7.14
N ASN A 115 -14.84 -8.38 -8.02
CA ASN A 115 -14.92 -9.03 -9.33
C ASN A 115 -14.60 -8.05 -10.46
N LEU A 116 -14.22 -8.58 -11.61
CA LEU A 116 -14.12 -7.85 -12.86
C LEU A 116 -15.52 -7.67 -13.47
N GLU A 117 -15.78 -6.49 -14.04
CA GLU A 117 -16.96 -6.24 -14.86
C GLU A 117 -16.93 -7.08 -16.14
N LYS A 118 -18.09 -7.60 -16.56
CA LYS A 118 -18.24 -8.42 -17.77
C LYS A 118 -18.51 -7.59 -19.01
#